data_AF-A0A938LYJ0-F1
#
_entry.id   AF-A0A938LYJ0-F1
#
_cell.length_a   1.000
_cell.length_b   1.000
_cell.length_c   1.000
_cell.angle_alpha   90.00
_cell.angle_beta   90.00
_cell.angle_gamma   90.00
#
_symmetry.space_group_name_H-M   'P 1'
#
loop_
_entity.id
_entity.type
_entity.pdbx_description
1 polymer ?
#
loop_
_entity_poly.entity_id
_entity_poly.type
_entity_poly.pdbx_seq_one_letter_code
_entity_poly.pdbx_strand_id
1 'polypeptide(L)'
;MRQPGEEAPVRPRTIIYVDGFNFYDGAVRGTAYKWLDLQKCFLMLRPGDDIRRIWYYTALVDGSKGLRQQVYLRALATSPLVQVMLGKFKLKQVRCGVAGCDYPGSRVFDVPEEKRTDVNIALQLLDDANHDRADQFIIVSGRAIARSWVTWHNWVIALPAAC
;
A
#
# COMPACT_ATOMS: atom_id res chain seq x y z
N MET A 1 -7.73 -25.72 -31.82
CA MET A 1 -7.89 -26.98 -31.06
C MET A 1 -6.73 -27.05 -30.08
N ARG A 2 -6.98 -26.99 -28.76
CA ARG A 2 -5.95 -27.25 -27.73
C ARG A 2 -5.61 -28.74 -27.75
N GLN A 3 -4.33 -29.09 -27.65
CA GLN A 3 -3.91 -30.48 -27.57
C GLN A 3 -4.37 -31.10 -26.23
N PRO A 4 -4.77 -32.38 -26.19
CA PRO A 4 -5.11 -33.06 -24.95
C PRO A 4 -3.83 -33.35 -24.16
N GLY A 5 -3.58 -32.58 -23.10
CA GLY A 5 -2.42 -32.76 -22.21
C GLY A 5 -1.75 -31.47 -21.74
N GLU A 6 -2.13 -30.30 -22.28
CA GLU A 6 -1.58 -29.02 -21.84
C GLU A 6 -2.31 -28.56 -20.55
N GLU A 7 -1.74 -28.96 -19.40
CA GLU A 7 -2.17 -28.51 -18.08
C GLU A 7 -2.10 -26.98 -18.03
N ALA A 8 -3.19 -26.31 -17.63
CA ALA A 8 -3.22 -24.85 -17.61
C ALA A 8 -2.06 -24.32 -16.74
N PRO A 9 -1.37 -23.25 -17.15
CA PRO A 9 -0.25 -22.72 -16.39
C PRO A 9 -0.70 -22.39 -14.97
N VAL A 10 -0.01 -22.97 -13.98
CA VAL A 10 -0.27 -22.73 -12.56
C VAL A 10 -0.06 -21.24 -12.28
N ARG A 11 -1.11 -20.56 -11.85
CA ARG A 11 -1.06 -19.15 -11.49
C ARG A 11 -0.62 -19.02 -10.03
N PRO A 12 0.43 -18.26 -9.70
CA PRO A 12 0.85 -18.08 -8.32
C PRO A 12 -0.25 -17.37 -7.52
N ARG A 13 -0.60 -17.94 -6.36
CA ARG A 13 -1.48 -17.30 -5.38
C ARG A 13 -0.78 -16.04 -4.89
N THR A 14 -1.38 -14.88 -5.08
CA THR A 14 -0.71 -13.60 -4.82
C THR A 14 -1.52 -12.74 -3.85
N ILE A 15 -0.83 -12.14 -2.85
CA ILE A 15 -1.39 -11.11 -1.98
C ILE A 15 -0.62 -9.80 -2.17
N ILE A 16 -1.36 -8.71 -2.28
CA ILE A 16 -0.82 -7.37 -2.54
C ILE A 16 -1.03 -6.48 -1.31
N TYR A 17 0.02 -5.79 -0.86
CA TYR A 17 0.00 -4.83 0.24
C TYR A 17 0.28 -3.44 -0.31
N VAL A 18 -0.69 -2.55 -0.20
CA VAL A 18 -0.63 -1.18 -0.72
C VAL A 18 -0.58 -0.21 0.44
N ASP A 19 0.51 0.55 0.54
CA ASP A 19 0.60 1.71 1.39
C ASP A 19 -0.10 2.89 0.71
N GLY A 20 -1.27 3.27 1.21
CA GLY A 20 -2.15 4.26 0.60
C GLY A 20 -1.58 5.67 0.56
N PHE A 21 -0.75 6.08 1.52
CA PHE A 21 -0.11 7.41 1.47
C PHE A 21 1.02 7.43 0.47
N ASN A 22 1.87 6.41 0.48
CA ASN A 22 2.96 6.31 -0.49
C ASN A 22 2.43 6.12 -1.92
N PHE A 23 1.37 5.32 -2.09
CA PHE A 23 0.69 5.17 -3.37
C PHE A 23 0.06 6.50 -3.82
N TYR A 24 -0.63 7.21 -2.92
CA TYR A 24 -1.21 8.50 -3.24
C TYR A 24 -0.13 9.48 -3.69
N ASP A 25 0.94 9.64 -2.90
CA ASP A 25 1.99 10.62 -3.13
C ASP A 25 2.85 10.31 -4.35
N GLY A 26 3.18 9.03 -4.57
CA GLY A 26 4.07 8.58 -5.63
C GLY A 26 3.40 8.36 -6.98
N ALA A 27 2.13 7.95 -7.02
CA ALA A 27 1.49 7.49 -8.25
C ALA A 27 0.30 8.34 -8.72
N VAL A 28 -0.54 8.83 -7.80
CA VAL A 28 -1.83 9.43 -8.20
C VAL A 28 -2.01 10.90 -7.79
N ARG A 29 -1.15 11.45 -6.94
CA ARG A 29 -1.15 12.87 -6.55
C ARG A 29 -0.97 13.73 -7.79
N GLY A 30 -1.84 14.73 -7.95
CA GLY A 30 -1.85 15.61 -9.12
C GLY A 30 -2.48 15.01 -10.39
N THR A 31 -2.79 13.71 -10.41
CA THR A 31 -3.43 13.05 -11.57
C THR A 31 -4.95 13.03 -11.47
N ALA A 32 -5.61 12.61 -12.55
CA ALA A 32 -7.05 12.29 -12.58
C ALA A 32 -7.38 10.94 -11.90
N TYR A 33 -6.38 10.10 -11.63
CA TYR A 33 -6.54 8.70 -11.18
C TYR A 33 -6.64 8.54 -9.66
N LYS A 34 -7.07 9.58 -8.93
CA LYS A 34 -7.23 9.54 -7.46
C LYS A 34 -8.33 8.59 -6.99
N TRP A 35 -9.16 8.11 -7.91
CA TRP A 35 -10.29 7.21 -7.69
C TRP A 35 -10.05 5.83 -8.32
N LEU A 36 -8.77 5.43 -8.43
CA LEU A 36 -8.40 4.19 -9.09
C LEU A 36 -9.06 2.98 -8.41
N ASP A 37 -9.69 2.14 -9.22
CA ASP A 37 -10.18 0.82 -8.80
C ASP A 37 -8.97 -0.11 -8.66
N LEU A 38 -8.51 -0.30 -7.42
CA LEU A 38 -7.31 -1.09 -7.13
C LEU A 38 -7.44 -2.53 -7.61
N GLN A 39 -8.62 -3.13 -7.44
CA GLN A 39 -8.87 -4.50 -7.88
C GLN A 39 -8.69 -4.62 -9.40
N LYS A 40 -9.36 -3.75 -10.18
CA LYS A 40 -9.19 -3.77 -11.64
C LYS A 40 -7.76 -3.47 -12.05
N CYS A 41 -7.13 -2.49 -11.40
CA CYS A 41 -5.74 -2.13 -11.68
C CYS A 41 -4.81 -3.34 -11.55
N PHE A 42 -4.82 -4.02 -10.41
CA PHE A 42 -3.91 -5.14 -10.20
C PHE A 42 -4.24 -6.37 -11.02
N LEU A 43 -5.53 -6.66 -11.28
CA LEU A 43 -5.92 -7.73 -12.20
C LEU A 43 -5.41 -7.49 -13.64
N MET A 44 -5.38 -6.22 -14.08
CA MET A 44 -4.80 -5.86 -15.38
C MET A 44 -3.27 -5.88 -15.38
N LEU A 45 -2.62 -5.46 -14.28
CA LEU A 45 -1.16 -5.45 -14.16
C LEU A 45 -0.56 -6.86 -13.98
N ARG A 46 -1.34 -7.79 -13.41
CA ARG A 46 -0.90 -9.15 -13.06
C ARG A 46 -1.88 -10.21 -13.60
N PRO A 47 -2.09 -10.29 -14.93
CA PRO A 47 -3.05 -11.22 -15.52
C PRO A 47 -2.66 -12.70 -15.35
N GLY A 48 -1.39 -12.98 -15.04
CA GLY A 48 -0.87 -14.31 -14.75
C GLY A 48 -1.00 -14.75 -13.29
N ASP A 49 -1.35 -13.84 -12.39
CA ASP A 49 -1.46 -14.14 -10.96
C ASP A 49 -2.89 -14.53 -10.59
N ASP A 50 -3.02 -15.36 -9.56
CA ASP A 50 -4.28 -15.58 -8.88
C ASP A 50 -4.32 -14.67 -7.64
N ILE A 51 -4.79 -13.44 -7.82
CA ILE A 51 -4.82 -12.43 -6.75
C ILE A 51 -5.88 -12.81 -5.72
N ARG A 52 -5.43 -13.24 -4.54
CA ARG A 52 -6.28 -13.66 -3.44
C ARG A 52 -6.75 -12.51 -2.57
N ARG A 53 -5.93 -11.46 -2.42
CA ARG A 53 -6.24 -10.30 -1.59
C ARG A 53 -5.39 -9.08 -1.95
N ILE A 54 -5.96 -7.90 -1.74
CA ILE A 54 -5.31 -6.61 -1.79
C ILE A 54 -5.56 -5.91 -0.45
N TRP A 55 -4.54 -5.87 0.40
CA TRP A 55 -4.54 -5.05 1.60
C TRP A 55 -4.24 -3.60 1.25
N TYR A 56 -5.12 -2.68 1.65
CA TYR A 56 -4.94 -1.24 1.46
C TYR A 56 -4.80 -0.55 2.82
N TYR A 57 -3.57 -0.14 3.15
CA TYR A 57 -3.23 0.49 4.43
C TYR A 57 -3.34 2.00 4.30
N THR A 58 -4.09 2.64 5.19
CA THR A 58 -4.24 4.09 5.19
C THR A 58 -4.66 4.57 6.57
N ALA A 59 -4.56 5.86 6.85
CA ALA A 59 -5.17 6.49 8.01
C ALA A 59 -6.18 7.54 7.57
N LEU A 60 -7.21 7.80 8.38
CA LEU A 60 -8.22 8.81 8.08
C LEU A 60 -7.61 10.21 8.20
N VAL A 61 -7.73 10.99 7.14
CA VAL A 61 -7.27 12.37 7.08
C VAL A 61 -8.41 13.30 7.49
N ASP A 62 -8.08 14.39 8.18
CA ASP A 62 -9.06 15.38 8.62
C ASP A 62 -9.42 16.41 7.52
N GLY A 63 -10.48 17.18 7.77
CA GLY A 63 -10.93 18.28 6.92
C GLY A 63 -11.59 17.86 5.61
N SER A 64 -11.64 18.77 4.63
CA SER A 64 -12.33 18.55 3.34
C SER A 64 -11.73 17.42 2.50
N LYS A 65 -10.43 17.14 2.68
CA LYS A 65 -9.74 16.00 2.06
C LYS A 65 -10.21 14.67 2.66
N GLY A 66 -10.51 14.65 3.96
CA GLY A 66 -11.06 13.51 4.68
C GLY A 66 -12.38 13.01 4.11
N LEU A 67 -13.30 13.91 3.78
CA LEU A 67 -14.60 13.52 3.20
C LEU A 67 -14.42 12.78 1.87
N ARG A 68 -13.56 13.28 0.99
CA ARG A 68 -13.26 12.63 -0.30
C ARG A 68 -12.59 11.27 -0.09
N GLN A 69 -11.65 11.18 0.85
CA GLN A 69 -11.01 9.92 1.20
C GLN A 69 -12.04 8.91 1.70
N GLN A 70 -12.94 9.30 2.61
CA GLN A 70 -13.98 8.39 3.12
C GLN A 70 -14.93 7.88 2.01
N VAL A 71 -15.25 8.72 1.02
CA VAL A 71 -16.00 8.26 -0.17
C VAL A 71 -15.19 7.22 -0.94
N TYR A 72 -13.89 7.45 -1.14
CA TYR A 72 -13.02 6.50 -1.84
C TYR A 72 -12.89 5.18 -1.08
N LEU A 73 -12.70 5.21 0.24
CA LEU A 73 -12.62 4.00 1.06
C LEU A 73 -13.93 3.21 1.07
N ARG A 74 -15.08 3.90 1.07
CA ARG A 74 -16.37 3.24 0.90
C ARG A 74 -16.51 2.57 -0.47
N ALA A 75 -16.01 3.21 -1.53
CA ALA A 75 -15.99 2.59 -2.86
C ALA A 75 -15.07 1.37 -2.90
N LEU A 76 -13.86 1.45 -2.34
CA LEU A 76 -12.93 0.32 -2.25
C LEU A 76 -13.52 -0.85 -1.46
N ALA A 77 -14.30 -0.58 -0.41
CA ALA A 77 -14.96 -1.63 0.38
C ALA A 77 -16.01 -2.44 -0.41
N THR A 78 -16.42 -1.98 -1.60
CA THR A 78 -17.30 -2.75 -2.51
C THR A 78 -16.52 -3.78 -3.36
N SER A 79 -15.20 -3.65 -3.44
CA SER A 79 -14.34 -4.57 -4.19
C SER A 79 -14.02 -5.81 -3.34
N PRO A 80 -14.41 -7.02 -3.75
CA PRO A 80 -14.29 -8.23 -2.93
C PRO A 80 -12.85 -8.62 -2.59
N LEU A 81 -11.87 -8.23 -3.41
CA LEU A 81 -10.46 -8.51 -3.15
C LEU A 81 -9.79 -7.45 -2.27
N VAL A 82 -10.40 -6.28 -2.07
CA VAL A 82 -9.77 -5.17 -1.37
C VAL A 82 -10.18 -5.14 0.10
N GLN A 83 -9.20 -5.14 1.00
CA GLN A 83 -9.41 -4.99 2.43
C GLN A 83 -8.68 -3.75 2.95
N VAL A 84 -9.43 -2.80 3.50
CA VAL A 84 -8.87 -1.55 4.03
C VAL A 84 -8.45 -1.76 5.48
N MET A 85 -7.17 -1.50 5.77
CA MET A 85 -6.66 -1.48 7.14
C MET A 85 -6.40 -0.03 7.57
N LEU A 86 -7.14 0.42 8.60
CA LEU A 86 -7.03 1.78 9.12
C LEU A 86 -5.95 1.89 10.20
N GLY A 87 -4.89 2.64 9.89
CA GLY A 87 -3.88 3.09 10.83
C GLY A 87 -4.35 4.29 11.67
N LYS A 88 -3.48 4.75 12.58
CA LYS A 88 -3.72 5.94 13.42
C LYS A 88 -2.58 6.94 13.24
N PHE A 89 -2.94 8.22 13.10
CA PHE A 89 -1.97 9.30 13.19
C PHE A 89 -1.49 9.48 14.64
N LYS A 90 -0.20 9.79 14.80
CA LYS A 90 0.34 10.29 16.06
C LYS A 90 0.89 11.69 15.82
N LEU A 91 0.66 12.59 16.78
CA LEU A 91 1.32 13.89 16.75
C LEU A 91 2.81 13.70 17.04
N LYS A 92 3.63 14.26 16.17
CA LYS A 92 5.07 14.35 16.34
C LYS A 92 5.42 15.82 16.58
N GLN A 93 6.19 16.05 17.64
CA GLN A 93 6.77 17.36 17.88
C GLN A 93 7.94 17.59 16.91
N VAL A 94 7.82 18.61 16.09
CA VAL A 94 8.89 19.09 15.21
C VAL A 94 9.32 20.48 15.65
N ARG A 95 10.64 20.70 15.68
CA ARG A 95 11.20 22.00 16.01
C ARG A 95 11.42 22.81 14.73
N CYS A 96 11.05 24.08 14.74
CA CYS A 96 11.35 24.99 13.63
C CYS A 96 12.86 25.13 13.46
N GLY A 97 13.36 24.72 12.28
CA GLY A 97 14.76 24.82 11.88
C GLY A 97 15.12 26.09 11.12
N VAL A 98 14.18 27.03 10.97
CA VAL A 98 14.42 28.28 10.23
C VAL A 98 15.34 29.20 11.03
N ALA A 99 16.51 29.51 10.47
CA ALA A 99 17.45 30.46 11.06
C ALA A 99 16.81 31.86 11.14
N GLY A 100 16.87 32.50 12.31
CA GLY A 100 16.28 33.83 12.52
C GLY A 100 14.75 33.86 12.70
N CYS A 101 14.09 32.72 12.91
CA CYS A 101 12.64 32.67 13.13
C CYS A 101 12.21 33.60 14.29
N ASP A 102 11.40 34.61 13.97
CA ASP A 102 10.87 35.64 14.88
C ASP A 102 9.52 35.26 15.50
N TYR A 103 9.08 34.01 15.32
CA TYR A 103 7.82 33.52 15.88
C TYR A 103 7.81 33.68 17.41
N PRO A 104 6.82 34.41 17.98
CA PRO A 104 6.82 34.76 19.40
C PRO A 104 6.48 33.58 20.34
N GLY A 105 6.00 32.46 19.79
CA GLY A 105 5.60 31.28 20.55
C GLY A 105 6.65 30.18 20.61
N SER A 106 6.27 29.03 21.20
CA SER A 106 7.09 27.82 21.18
C SER A 106 7.46 27.44 19.75
N ARG A 107 8.75 27.22 19.51
CA ARG A 107 9.25 26.74 18.21
C ARG A 107 9.06 25.23 18.02
N VAL A 108 8.24 24.59 18.86
CA VAL A 108 7.89 23.19 18.78
C VAL A 108 6.43 23.10 18.35
N PHE A 109 6.19 22.42 17.23
CA PHE A 109 4.88 22.28 16.61
C PHE A 109 4.50 20.81 16.58
N ASP A 110 3.24 20.53 16.89
CA ASP A 110 2.67 19.19 16.70
C ASP A 110 2.27 19.02 15.24
N VAL A 111 2.95 18.12 14.55
CA VAL A 111 2.63 17.74 13.17
C VAL A 111 2.10 16.31 13.18
N PRO A 112 0.94 16.04 12.54
CA PRO A 112 0.46 14.68 12.36
C PRO A 112 1.49 13.85 11.57
N GLU A 113 2.00 12.80 12.19
CA GLU A 113 2.85 11.79 11.56
C GLU A 113 2.04 10.50 11.47
N GLU A 114 1.85 10.01 10.25
CA GLU A 114 1.33 8.65 10.06
C GLU A 114 2.40 7.69 10.59
N LYS A 115 1.98 6.78 11.48
CA LYS A 115 2.85 5.77 12.06
C LYS A 115 2.22 4.40 11.92
N ARG A 116 3.09 3.41 11.72
CA ARG A 116 2.83 1.96 11.81
C ARG A 116 2.30 1.30 10.55
N THR A 117 2.11 2.01 9.44
CA THR A 117 1.79 1.31 8.18
C THR A 117 2.87 0.30 7.80
N ASP A 118 4.15 0.68 7.92
CA ASP A 118 5.30 -0.21 7.73
C ASP A 118 5.29 -1.44 8.64
N VAL A 119 5.07 -1.24 9.94
CA VAL A 119 4.99 -2.32 10.93
C VAL A 119 3.79 -3.23 10.68
N ASN A 120 2.62 -2.66 10.38
CA ASN A 120 1.41 -3.45 10.14
C ASN A 120 1.52 -4.27 8.85
N ILE A 121 2.14 -3.72 7.80
CA ILE A 121 2.43 -4.47 6.57
C ILE A 121 3.39 -5.62 6.89
N ALA A 122 4.48 -5.36 7.62
CA ALA A 122 5.45 -6.40 7.97
C ALA A 122 4.82 -7.52 8.81
N LEU A 123 4.00 -7.18 9.81
CA LEU A 123 3.30 -8.17 10.65
C LEU A 123 2.29 -8.98 9.84
N GLN A 124 1.50 -8.34 8.98
CA GLN A 124 0.50 -9.06 8.18
C GLN A 124 1.16 -9.94 7.13
N LEU A 125 2.25 -9.48 6.49
CA LEU A 125 3.02 -10.29 5.56
C LEU A 125 3.61 -11.51 6.25
N LEU A 126 4.20 -11.34 7.44
CA LEU A 126 4.74 -12.45 8.22
C LEU A 126 3.65 -13.45 8.60
N ASP A 127 2.48 -12.97 9.03
CA ASP A 127 1.32 -13.82 9.35
C ASP A 127 0.81 -14.59 8.11
N ASP A 128 0.68 -13.91 6.97
CA ASP A 128 0.22 -14.51 5.72
C ASP A 128 1.23 -15.56 5.19
N ALA A 129 2.54 -15.30 5.34
CA ALA A 129 3.60 -16.24 5.00
C ALA A 129 3.60 -17.46 5.92
N ASN A 130 3.50 -17.25 7.24
CA ASN A 130 3.46 -18.33 8.23
C ASN A 130 2.27 -19.28 8.04
N HIS A 131 1.17 -18.79 7.46
CA HIS A 131 -0.04 -19.58 7.20
C HIS A 131 -0.18 -20.05 5.74
N ASP A 132 0.88 -20.00 4.92
CA ASP A 132 0.87 -20.39 3.49
C ASP A 132 -0.30 -19.77 2.70
N ARG A 133 -0.59 -18.48 2.94
CA ARG A 133 -1.74 -17.82 2.31
C ARG A 133 -1.52 -17.51 0.83
N ALA A 134 -0.27 -17.42 0.39
CA ALA A 134 0.12 -17.06 -0.97
C ALA A 134 1.53 -17.55 -1.30
N ASP A 135 1.78 -17.76 -2.59
CA ASP A 135 3.10 -18.13 -3.13
C ASP A 135 3.96 -16.88 -3.36
N GLN A 136 3.31 -15.72 -3.55
CA GLN A 136 3.94 -14.45 -3.84
C GLN A 136 3.29 -13.30 -3.04
N PHE A 137 4.14 -12.43 -2.50
CA PHE A 137 3.74 -11.20 -1.83
C PHE A 137 4.22 -9.99 -2.62
N ILE A 138 3.32 -9.06 -2.93
CA ILE A 138 3.64 -7.80 -3.60
C ILE A 138 3.47 -6.64 -2.63
N ILE A 139 4.51 -5.83 -2.45
CA ILE A 139 4.42 -4.59 -1.65
C ILE A 139 4.49 -3.38 -2.58
N VAL A 140 3.52 -2.48 -2.45
CA VAL A 140 3.44 -1.18 -3.13
C VAL A 140 3.62 -0.09 -2.08
N SER A 141 4.84 0.42 -1.96
CA SER A 141 5.21 1.47 -1.00
C SER A 141 6.31 2.37 -1.57
N GLY A 142 6.50 3.54 -0.94
CA GLY A 142 7.37 4.62 -1.41
C GLY A 142 8.77 4.61 -0.79
N ARG A 143 8.95 3.83 0.29
CA ARG A 143 10.24 3.69 0.99
C ARG A 143 10.84 2.30 0.79
N ALA A 144 12.11 2.29 0.38
CA ALA A 144 12.94 1.13 0.11
C ALA A 144 13.27 0.28 1.36
N ILE A 145 12.28 -0.34 2.01
CA ILE A 145 12.51 -1.27 3.13
C ILE A 145 12.97 -2.67 2.69
N ALA A 146 12.95 -2.99 1.39
CA ALA A 146 13.59 -4.22 0.89
C ALA A 146 14.65 -3.88 -0.16
N ARG A 147 15.81 -3.41 0.31
CA ARG A 147 17.02 -3.34 -0.51
C ARG A 147 17.83 -4.63 -0.30
N SER A 148 17.32 -5.73 -0.83
CA SER A 148 18.14 -6.87 -1.25
C SER A 148 17.39 -7.69 -2.29
N TRP A 149 17.92 -7.61 -3.52
CA TRP A 149 17.70 -8.50 -4.66
C TRP A 149 16.30 -8.48 -5.30
N VAL A 150 16.12 -7.58 -6.29
CA VAL A 150 15.77 -7.87 -7.70
C VAL A 150 15.87 -6.54 -8.46
N THR A 151 16.84 -6.46 -9.36
CA THR A 151 16.98 -5.49 -10.46
C THR A 151 15.76 -5.53 -11.40
N TRP A 152 15.17 -4.51 -12.04
CA TRP A 152 15.43 -3.11 -12.39
C TRP A 152 14.04 -2.41 -12.59
N HIS A 153 13.93 -1.09 -12.32
CA HIS A 153 12.90 -0.16 -12.86
C HIS A 153 11.40 -0.56 -12.86
N ASN A 154 10.78 -0.76 -11.70
CA ASN A 154 9.45 -0.23 -11.38
C ASN A 154 9.02 -0.66 -9.98
N TRP A 155 8.07 0.08 -9.42
CA TRP A 155 7.64 0.20 -8.03
C TRP A 155 6.97 -1.02 -7.36
N VAL A 156 7.36 -2.25 -7.72
CA VAL A 156 6.73 -3.49 -7.25
C VAL A 156 7.80 -4.47 -6.79
N ILE A 157 7.85 -4.74 -5.48
CA ILE A 157 8.70 -5.80 -4.93
C ILE A 157 7.84 -7.04 -4.80
N ALA A 158 8.12 -8.07 -5.60
CA ALA A 158 7.57 -9.41 -5.47
C ALA A 158 8.56 -10.26 -4.66
N LEU A 159 8.14 -10.74 -3.49
CA LEU A 159 8.93 -11.67 -2.69
C LEU A 159 8.36 -13.09 -2.89
N PRO A 160 9.19 -14.06 -3.34
CA PRO A 160 8.80 -15.46 -3.30
C PRO A 160 8.69 -15.91 -1.84
N ALA A 161 7.60 -16.60 -1.50
CA ALA A 161 7.48 -17.27 -0.21
C ALA A 161 8.42 -18.48 -0.19
N ALA A 162 9.62 -18.33 0.37
CA ALA A 162 10.49 -19.46 0.67
C ALA A 162 10.21 -19.93 2.10
N CYS A 163 9.76 -21.17 2.25
CA CYS A 163 9.94 -21.95 3.47
C CYS A 163 11.37 -22.48 3.52
#